data_AF-A0A7J6RQW2-F1
#
_entry.id   AF-A0A7J6RQW2-F1
#
_cell.length_a   1.000
_cell.length_b   1.000
_cell.length_c   1.000
_cell.angle_alpha   90.00
_cell.angle_beta   90.00
_cell.angle_gamma   90.00
#
_symmetry.space_group_name_H-M   'P 1'
#
loop_
_entity.id
_entity.type
_entity.pdbx_description
1 polymer ?
#
loop_
_entity_poly.entity_id
_entity_poly.type
_entity_poly.pdbx_seq_one_letter_code
_entity_poly.pdbx_strand_id
1 'polypeptide(L)'
;MSVEYANRKNANEEDDEDASADKEEGSEKEEKAAEDKQSTLKLHRGEFGGLLRSTEGRDRISPQEAVLLMQMIDEDEFGMMDLSAMRKHPTKNAVQAAQAHSLHKHMHNVPDVMVPDLQWQLLVIRSECLLNGLIEKDSAAVYRHLVDVLRAGGMTWTNAIGEECPRCVPLWQLRQVLLSARALALPRIVIRILLMSFRTNLHGLVEMTDFLTNTVSFVSWMFDTAPGGAFLTEAAKVSRILEDEKANAEANELDMLMQSAVAANENRGDDQQGAGHQGVVDREGCEKQLVQLVTSHIWNEHGRGPVDVWHFQRAIMRHTDSAGGLTIAELRGLLGEVPFDPRTNKTLIPPIDHIRAWVPLYFQMKDAGVFYQPFLLGELFPYIPKVDIAPLDQAYPLFPPETSAASRRSTRRKSSLRLKRRISVADSDRSHGNPGRPDMLVWWHASSRASQSEAVPAEVRELQEKHEDL
;
A
#
# COMPACT_ATOMS: atom_id res chain seq x y z
N MET A 1 -2.49 20.15 -46.40
CA MET A 1 -1.92 19.38 -47.52
C MET A 1 -2.60 18.03 -47.47
N SER A 2 -3.66 17.86 -48.25
CA SER A 2 -3.63 17.43 -49.66
C SER A 2 -3.81 15.91 -49.73
N VAL A 3 -4.97 15.57 -50.30
CA VAL A 3 -5.30 14.30 -50.94
C VAL A 3 -4.16 13.86 -51.83
N GLU A 4 -3.84 12.55 -51.85
CA GLU A 4 -3.42 11.93 -53.11
C GLU A 4 -3.72 10.43 -53.16
N TYR A 5 -4.52 10.10 -54.18
CA TYR A 5 -4.86 8.82 -54.76
C TYR A 5 -3.90 8.56 -55.94
N ALA A 6 -3.41 7.34 -56.15
CA ALA A 6 -3.18 6.68 -57.46
C ALA A 6 -2.35 5.38 -57.21
N ASN A 7 -2.73 4.13 -57.49
CA ASN A 7 -3.47 3.45 -58.57
C ASN A 7 -2.54 2.95 -59.72
N ARG A 8 -2.62 1.62 -59.97
CA ARG A 8 -2.27 0.85 -61.20
C ARG A 8 -0.75 0.63 -61.49
N LYS A 9 -0.29 -0.49 -62.07
CA LYS A 9 -0.90 -1.41 -63.06
C LYS A 9 -0.07 -2.71 -63.20
N ASN A 10 -0.75 -3.81 -63.55
CA ASN A 10 -0.22 -5.10 -64.01
C ASN A 10 0.58 -5.00 -65.33
N ALA A 11 1.47 -5.98 -65.56
CA ALA A 11 1.67 -6.63 -66.87
C ALA A 11 2.37 -8.00 -66.70
N ASN A 12 1.87 -8.98 -67.45
CA ASN A 12 2.28 -10.38 -67.59
C ASN A 12 3.53 -10.56 -68.48
N GLU A 13 4.10 -11.78 -68.45
CA GLU A 13 4.46 -12.70 -69.58
C GLU A 13 5.64 -13.59 -69.12
N GLU A 14 5.44 -14.92 -68.97
CA GLU A 14 5.79 -16.00 -69.95
C GLU A 14 7.33 -16.23 -69.99
N ASP A 15 7.95 -17.41 -69.86
CA ASP A 15 7.61 -18.79 -70.23
C ASP A 15 8.61 -19.82 -69.60
N ASP A 16 8.31 -21.11 -69.82
CA ASP A 16 9.20 -22.29 -69.94
C ASP A 16 9.36 -23.29 -68.76
N GLU A 17 8.53 -24.36 -68.86
CA GLU A 17 8.85 -25.81 -68.93
C GLU A 17 10.27 -26.25 -68.44
N ASP A 18 10.52 -27.33 -67.70
CA ASP A 18 10.05 -28.71 -67.93
C ASP A 18 10.60 -29.70 -66.83
N ALA A 19 10.02 -30.91 -66.78
CA ALA A 19 10.58 -32.18 -66.27
C ALA A 19 10.56 -32.59 -64.77
N SER A 20 9.56 -33.45 -64.49
CA SER A 20 9.68 -34.82 -63.94
C SER A 20 9.75 -35.11 -62.42
N ALA A 21 8.67 -35.77 -61.97
CA ALA A 21 8.59 -36.97 -61.12
C ALA A 21 9.37 -37.03 -59.78
N ASP A 22 8.65 -37.08 -58.65
CA ASP A 22 8.28 -38.38 -58.05
C ASP A 22 7.30 -38.23 -56.86
N LYS A 23 6.59 -39.32 -56.62
CA LYS A 23 5.55 -39.54 -55.61
C LYS A 23 6.06 -39.40 -54.18
N GLU A 24 5.26 -38.79 -53.29
CA GLU A 24 4.95 -39.16 -51.89
C GLU A 24 4.56 -37.91 -51.07
N GLU A 25 3.33 -37.43 -51.20
CA GLU A 25 2.74 -36.49 -50.23
C GLU A 25 1.26 -36.84 -50.05
N GLY A 26 1.00 -37.82 -49.18
CA GLY A 26 -0.36 -38.28 -48.89
C GLY A 26 -0.65 -38.60 -47.43
N SER A 27 0.30 -38.50 -46.51
CA SER A 27 0.07 -38.91 -45.11
C SER A 27 0.52 -37.92 -44.03
N GLU A 28 1.32 -36.88 -44.33
CA GLU A 28 1.75 -35.92 -43.29
C GLU A 28 0.84 -34.69 -43.13
N LYS A 29 -0.12 -34.46 -44.05
CA LYS A 29 -1.05 -33.31 -43.95
C LYS A 29 -2.30 -33.58 -43.12
N GLU A 30 -2.64 -34.84 -42.84
CA GLU A 30 -3.72 -35.17 -41.90
C GLU A 30 -3.25 -35.30 -40.45
N GLU A 31 -1.97 -35.59 -40.21
CA GLU A 31 -1.44 -35.69 -38.84
C GLU A 31 -1.15 -34.32 -38.21
N LYS A 32 -0.88 -33.28 -39.02
CA LYS A 32 -0.76 -31.88 -38.56
C LYS A 32 -2.08 -31.14 -38.35
N ALA A 33 -3.21 -31.66 -38.84
CA ALA A 33 -4.52 -31.04 -38.64
C ALA A 33 -5.26 -31.57 -37.38
N ALA A 34 -4.71 -32.59 -36.72
CA ALA A 34 -5.27 -33.19 -35.52
C ALA A 34 -4.69 -32.65 -34.20
N GLU A 35 -3.60 -31.87 -34.23
CA GLU A 35 -2.95 -31.34 -33.01
C GLU A 35 -3.52 -30.01 -32.47
N ASP A 36 -4.30 -29.25 -33.25
CA ASP A 36 -4.68 -27.87 -32.88
C ASP A 36 -6.18 -27.64 -32.63
N LYS A 37 -6.89 -28.66 -32.14
CA LYS A 37 -8.17 -28.48 -31.43
C LYS A 37 -8.00 -28.69 -29.94
N GLN A 38 -6.97 -28.08 -29.33
CA GLN A 38 -7.09 -27.68 -27.94
C GLN A 38 -8.28 -26.71 -27.90
N SER A 39 -9.45 -27.22 -27.49
CA SER A 39 -10.59 -26.39 -27.16
C SER A 39 -10.10 -25.33 -26.18
N THR A 40 -9.88 -24.11 -26.68
CA THR A 40 -9.46 -22.98 -25.87
C THR A 40 -10.52 -22.82 -24.79
N LEU A 41 -10.16 -23.20 -23.56
CA LEU A 41 -11.01 -23.19 -22.38
C LEU A 41 -11.19 -21.74 -21.89
N LYS A 42 -11.72 -20.91 -22.78
CA LYS A 42 -12.05 -19.52 -22.52
C LYS A 42 -13.51 -19.44 -22.09
N LEU A 43 -13.76 -18.91 -20.90
CA LEU A 43 -15.10 -18.62 -20.40
C LEU A 43 -15.22 -17.14 -20.07
N HIS A 44 -16.42 -16.58 -20.21
CA HIS A 44 -16.64 -15.21 -19.74
C HIS A 44 -16.63 -15.18 -18.21
N ARG A 45 -16.09 -14.11 -17.60
CA ARG A 45 -16.01 -13.98 -16.13
C ARG A 45 -17.35 -14.18 -15.42
N GLY A 46 -18.42 -13.66 -16.01
CA GLY A 46 -19.78 -13.84 -15.50
C GLY A 46 -20.23 -15.30 -15.46
N GLU A 47 -19.88 -16.08 -16.49
CA GLU A 47 -20.23 -17.50 -16.61
C GLU A 47 -19.42 -18.34 -15.62
N PHE A 48 -18.11 -18.10 -15.54
CA PHE A 48 -17.24 -18.77 -14.57
C PHE A 48 -17.68 -18.46 -13.13
N GLY A 49 -17.98 -17.19 -12.82
CA GLY A 49 -18.53 -16.80 -11.53
C GLY A 49 -19.90 -17.42 -11.24
N GLY A 50 -20.77 -17.54 -12.25
CA GLY A 50 -22.06 -18.24 -12.13
C GLY A 50 -21.88 -19.73 -11.83
N LEU A 51 -20.89 -20.36 -12.45
CA LEU A 51 -20.54 -21.76 -12.24
C LEU A 51 -20.03 -22.02 -10.81
N LEU A 52 -19.15 -21.16 -10.30
CA LEU A 52 -18.65 -21.22 -8.92
C LEU A 52 -19.75 -20.96 -7.88
N ARG A 53 -20.75 -20.13 -8.22
CA ARG A 53 -21.89 -19.80 -7.34
C ARG A 53 -23.12 -20.69 -7.55
N SER A 54 -23.05 -21.65 -8.47
CA SER A 54 -24.10 -22.65 -8.67
C SER A 54 -24.34 -23.44 -7.38
N THR A 55 -25.51 -24.07 -7.24
CA THR A 55 -25.83 -24.88 -6.05
C THR A 55 -24.78 -25.94 -5.77
N GLU A 56 -24.17 -26.51 -6.80
CA GLU A 56 -23.10 -27.51 -6.68
C GLU A 56 -21.75 -26.89 -6.29
N GLY A 57 -21.49 -25.65 -6.73
CA GLY A 57 -20.32 -24.87 -6.32
C GLY A 57 -20.43 -24.37 -4.87
N ARG A 58 -21.62 -23.91 -4.45
CA ARG A 58 -21.86 -23.32 -3.11
C ARG A 58 -21.61 -24.29 -1.95
N ASP A 59 -21.88 -25.57 -2.14
CA ASP A 59 -21.66 -26.58 -1.09
C ASP A 59 -20.17 -26.86 -0.85
N ARG A 60 -19.28 -26.44 -1.76
CA ARG A 60 -17.85 -26.77 -1.73
C ARG A 60 -16.91 -25.57 -1.77
N ILE A 61 -17.36 -24.44 -2.30
CA ILE A 61 -16.59 -23.25 -2.57
C ILE A 61 -17.30 -22.07 -1.91
N SER A 62 -16.63 -21.43 -0.96
CA SER A 62 -17.19 -20.23 -0.33
C SER A 62 -17.27 -19.07 -1.33
N PRO A 63 -18.17 -18.09 -1.14
CA PRO A 63 -18.22 -16.90 -1.98
C PRO A 63 -16.85 -16.19 -2.09
N GLN A 64 -16.05 -16.21 -1.01
CA GLN A 64 -14.72 -15.60 -0.96
C GLN A 64 -13.71 -16.40 -1.80
N GLU A 65 -13.72 -17.73 -1.71
CA GLU A 65 -12.88 -18.61 -2.54
C GLU A 65 -13.19 -18.45 -4.02
N ALA A 66 -14.47 -18.31 -4.37
CA ALA A 66 -14.89 -18.06 -5.74
C ALA A 66 -14.33 -16.72 -6.27
N VAL A 67 -14.33 -15.67 -5.44
CA VAL A 67 -13.75 -14.36 -5.80
C VAL A 67 -12.24 -14.46 -6.00
N LEU A 68 -11.53 -15.13 -5.10
CA LEU A 68 -10.08 -15.32 -5.20
C LEU A 68 -9.70 -16.09 -6.47
N LEU A 69 -10.40 -17.19 -6.77
CA LEU A 69 -10.21 -17.94 -8.01
C LEU A 69 -10.41 -17.06 -9.25
N MET A 70 -11.47 -16.24 -9.26
CA MET A 70 -11.73 -15.33 -10.37
C MET A 70 -10.67 -14.23 -10.54
N GLN A 71 -9.92 -13.90 -9.48
CA GLN A 71 -8.84 -12.91 -9.53
C GLN A 71 -7.49 -13.49 -9.96
N MET A 72 -7.31 -14.80 -9.84
CA MET A 72 -6.06 -15.48 -10.19
C MET A 72 -5.90 -15.79 -11.67
N ILE A 73 -6.97 -15.64 -12.45
CA ILE A 73 -6.98 -15.93 -13.88
C ILE A 73 -7.08 -14.59 -14.61
N ASP A 74 -6.12 -14.34 -15.50
CA ASP A 74 -6.10 -13.13 -16.29
C ASP A 74 -7.34 -13.05 -17.20
N GLU A 75 -7.90 -11.85 -17.25
CA GLU A 75 -9.04 -11.50 -18.08
C GLU A 75 -8.53 -10.69 -19.27
N ASP A 76 -8.89 -11.09 -20.49
CA ASP A 76 -8.55 -10.33 -21.68
C ASP A 76 -9.44 -9.10 -21.85
N GLU A 77 -9.15 -8.29 -22.88
CA GLU A 77 -9.90 -7.06 -23.17
C GLU A 77 -11.39 -7.29 -23.43
N PHE A 78 -11.80 -8.53 -23.71
CA PHE A 78 -13.17 -8.93 -23.99
C PHE A 78 -13.88 -9.58 -22.80
N GLY A 79 -13.24 -9.60 -21.62
CA GLY A 79 -13.80 -10.23 -20.43
C GLY A 79 -13.70 -11.75 -20.41
N MET A 80 -12.88 -12.33 -21.30
CA MET A 80 -12.69 -13.78 -21.39
C MET A 80 -11.52 -14.21 -20.51
N MET A 81 -11.75 -15.27 -19.75
CA MET A 81 -10.79 -15.86 -18.84
C MET A 81 -10.21 -17.11 -19.47
N ASP A 82 -8.89 -17.16 -19.68
CA ASP A 82 -8.22 -18.35 -20.19
C ASP A 82 -7.91 -19.33 -19.06
N LEU A 83 -8.77 -20.32 -18.91
CA LEU A 83 -8.66 -21.30 -17.83
C LEU A 83 -7.54 -22.32 -18.07
N SER A 84 -6.94 -22.35 -19.27
CA SER A 84 -5.76 -23.16 -19.55
C SER A 84 -4.51 -22.65 -18.79
N ALA A 85 -4.52 -21.38 -18.37
CA ALA A 85 -3.48 -20.77 -17.56
C ALA A 85 -3.49 -21.23 -16.08
N MET A 86 -4.57 -21.89 -15.61
CA MET A 86 -4.58 -22.46 -14.27
C MET A 86 -3.48 -23.54 -14.15
N ARG A 87 -2.66 -23.48 -13.08
CA ARG A 87 -1.61 -24.50 -12.87
C ARG A 87 -2.25 -25.88 -12.86
N LYS A 88 -1.79 -26.72 -13.78
CA LYS A 88 -2.21 -28.12 -13.91
C LYS A 88 -1.86 -28.88 -12.63
N HIS A 89 -2.76 -29.76 -12.19
CA HIS A 89 -2.50 -30.62 -11.05
C HIS A 89 -1.20 -31.44 -11.27
N PRO A 90 -0.26 -31.47 -10.31
CA PRO A 90 1.06 -32.08 -10.49
C PRO A 90 1.01 -33.60 -10.72
N THR A 91 -0.07 -34.27 -10.32
CA THR A 91 -0.28 -35.72 -10.55
C THR A 91 -1.08 -36.05 -11.81
N LYS A 92 -1.20 -35.14 -12.79
CA LYS A 92 -1.69 -35.47 -14.14
C LYS A 92 -0.69 -36.37 -14.91
N ASN A 93 -0.32 -37.50 -14.31
CA ASN A 93 0.04 -38.69 -15.06
C ASN A 93 -1.28 -39.32 -15.53
N ALA A 94 -1.38 -39.64 -16.82
CA ALA A 94 -2.58 -40.07 -17.54
C ALA A 94 -3.39 -41.21 -16.88
N VAL A 95 -2.81 -41.91 -15.89
CA VAL A 95 -3.39 -43.07 -15.20
C VAL A 95 -4.39 -42.70 -14.10
N GLN A 96 -4.26 -41.54 -13.43
CA GLN A 96 -5.20 -41.14 -12.34
C GLN A 96 -6.48 -40.44 -12.83
N ALA A 97 -6.46 -39.87 -14.04
CA ALA A 97 -7.64 -39.23 -14.64
C ALA A 97 -8.80 -40.24 -14.85
N ALA A 98 -8.48 -41.51 -15.09
CA ALA A 98 -9.48 -42.56 -15.29
C ALA A 98 -10.19 -43.01 -14.00
N GLN A 99 -9.59 -42.84 -12.81
CA GLN A 99 -10.20 -43.21 -11.52
C GLN A 99 -11.03 -42.10 -10.89
N ALA A 100 -10.77 -40.83 -11.22
CA ALA A 100 -11.59 -39.70 -10.77
C ALA A 100 -13.00 -39.65 -11.42
N HIS A 101 -13.21 -40.41 -12.51
CA HIS A 101 -14.47 -40.44 -13.25
C HIS A 101 -15.68 -41.00 -12.48
N SER A 102 -15.50 -41.75 -11.39
CA SER A 102 -16.66 -42.29 -10.65
C SER A 102 -17.32 -41.30 -9.68
N LEU A 103 -16.73 -40.12 -9.46
CA LEU A 103 -17.22 -39.09 -8.53
C LEU A 103 -17.78 -37.83 -9.23
N HIS A 104 -17.83 -37.80 -10.57
CA HIS A 104 -18.06 -36.59 -11.39
C HIS A 104 -19.42 -36.50 -12.10
N LYS A 105 -20.46 -37.20 -11.63
CA LYS A 105 -21.74 -37.27 -12.35
C LYS A 105 -22.69 -36.06 -12.17
N HIS A 106 -22.25 -34.93 -11.62
CA HIS A 106 -23.18 -33.86 -11.21
C HIS A 106 -22.93 -32.49 -11.87
N MET A 107 -21.70 -32.11 -12.24
CA MET A 107 -21.45 -30.82 -12.91
C MET A 107 -21.63 -30.92 -14.43
N HIS A 108 -22.87 -30.95 -14.91
CA HIS A 108 -23.21 -31.26 -16.31
C HIS A 108 -22.63 -30.33 -17.41
N ASN A 109 -22.06 -29.18 -17.06
CA ASN A 109 -21.57 -28.17 -18.02
C ASN A 109 -20.10 -27.75 -17.83
N VAL A 110 -19.33 -28.42 -16.97
CA VAL A 110 -17.87 -28.20 -16.85
C VAL A 110 -17.16 -29.34 -17.57
N PRO A 111 -16.21 -29.07 -18.48
CA PRO A 111 -15.37 -30.13 -19.03
C PRO A 111 -14.68 -30.89 -17.89
N ASP A 112 -14.87 -32.20 -17.79
CA ASP A 112 -14.36 -33.06 -16.70
C ASP A 112 -12.86 -32.87 -16.40
N VAL A 113 -12.09 -32.39 -17.39
CA VAL A 113 -10.65 -32.11 -17.31
C VAL A 113 -10.31 -30.92 -16.40
N MET A 114 -11.28 -30.02 -16.13
CA MET A 114 -11.09 -28.79 -15.37
C MET A 114 -11.27 -28.95 -13.86
N VAL A 115 -12.13 -29.86 -13.43
CA VAL A 115 -12.48 -30.01 -12.01
C VAL A 115 -11.26 -30.34 -11.15
N PRO A 116 -10.31 -31.23 -11.57
CA PRO A 116 -9.09 -31.47 -10.81
C PRO A 116 -8.16 -30.27 -10.71
N ASP A 117 -8.07 -29.44 -11.78
CA ASP A 117 -7.21 -28.24 -11.78
C ASP A 117 -7.82 -27.14 -10.90
N LEU A 118 -9.15 -26.97 -10.93
CA LEU A 118 -9.87 -26.05 -10.04
C LEU A 118 -9.72 -26.48 -8.57
N GLN A 119 -9.88 -27.77 -8.28
CA GLN A 119 -9.67 -28.32 -6.94
C GLN A 119 -8.23 -28.14 -6.47
N TRP A 120 -7.24 -28.29 -7.35
CA TRP A 120 -5.85 -28.01 -7.04
C TRP A 120 -5.65 -26.54 -6.67
N GLN A 121 -6.16 -25.61 -7.47
CA GLN A 121 -6.06 -24.18 -7.18
C GLN A 121 -6.72 -23.82 -5.85
N LEU A 122 -7.91 -24.37 -5.58
CA LEU A 122 -8.57 -24.22 -4.29
C LEU A 122 -7.74 -24.78 -3.15
N LEU A 123 -7.11 -25.94 -3.33
CA LEU A 123 -6.22 -26.52 -2.33
C LEU A 123 -5.00 -25.62 -2.07
N VAL A 124 -4.41 -25.06 -3.13
CA VAL A 124 -3.31 -24.09 -3.04
C VAL A 124 -3.77 -22.86 -2.24
N ILE A 125 -4.86 -22.21 -2.64
CA ILE A 125 -5.43 -21.04 -1.93
C ILE A 125 -5.68 -21.39 -0.46
N ARG A 126 -6.36 -22.50 -0.17
CA ARG A 126 -6.65 -22.93 1.20
C ARG A 126 -5.38 -23.18 2.00
N SER A 127 -4.38 -23.82 1.40
CA SER A 127 -3.10 -24.08 2.06
C SER A 127 -2.34 -22.78 2.34
N GLU A 128 -2.34 -21.83 1.40
CA GLU A 128 -1.73 -20.52 1.58
C GLU A 128 -2.47 -19.70 2.64
N CYS A 129 -3.80 -19.68 2.63
CA CYS A 129 -4.60 -19.04 3.69
C CYS A 129 -4.35 -19.64 5.07
N LEU A 130 -4.22 -20.97 5.17
CA LEU A 130 -3.88 -21.64 6.43
C LEU A 130 -2.46 -21.28 6.90
N LEU A 131 -1.49 -21.26 5.99
CA LEU A 131 -0.11 -20.85 6.30
C LEU A 131 -0.04 -19.38 6.75
N ASN A 132 -0.74 -18.49 6.06
CA ASN A 132 -0.84 -17.08 6.43
C ASN A 132 -1.46 -16.95 7.82
N GLY A 133 -2.60 -17.60 8.07
CA GLY A 133 -3.27 -17.57 9.36
C GLY A 133 -2.46 -18.16 10.52
N LEU A 134 -1.53 -19.10 10.25
CA LEU A 134 -0.59 -19.60 11.25
C LEU A 134 0.51 -18.59 11.57
N ILE A 135 1.00 -17.86 10.56
CA ILE A 135 2.08 -16.88 10.72
C ILE A 135 1.56 -15.60 11.35
N GLU A 136 0.42 -15.08 10.86
CA GLU A 136 -0.14 -13.79 11.28
C GLU A 136 -0.58 -13.76 12.75
N LYS A 137 -0.90 -14.92 13.34
CA LYS A 137 -1.30 -15.04 14.75
C LYS A 137 -0.13 -15.12 15.72
N ASP A 138 1.06 -15.50 15.26
CA ASP A 138 2.25 -15.65 16.10
C ASP A 138 3.22 -14.51 15.81
N SER A 139 3.37 -13.59 16.77
CA SER A 139 4.28 -12.45 16.67
C SER A 139 5.73 -12.88 16.40
N ALA A 140 6.16 -14.04 16.91
CA ALA A 140 7.48 -14.58 16.62
C ALA A 140 7.59 -15.07 15.16
N ALA A 141 6.54 -15.66 14.60
CA ALA A 141 6.49 -16.08 13.20
C ALA A 141 6.47 -14.87 12.26
N VAL A 142 5.65 -13.85 12.55
CA VAL A 142 5.65 -12.57 11.80
C VAL A 142 7.03 -11.94 11.81
N TYR A 143 7.66 -11.86 12.99
CA TYR A 143 9.00 -11.28 13.14
C TYR A 143 10.03 -12.04 12.27
N ARG A 144 10.10 -13.37 12.37
CA ARG A 144 11.03 -14.19 11.58
C ARG A 144 10.80 -14.00 10.08
N HIS A 145 9.55 -14.02 9.64
CA HIS A 145 9.21 -13.84 8.24
C HIS A 145 9.67 -12.47 7.71
N LEU A 146 9.41 -11.40 8.45
CA LEU A 146 9.85 -10.05 8.07
C LEU A 146 11.38 -9.95 8.02
N VAL A 147 12.09 -10.55 8.98
CA VAL A 147 13.56 -10.60 8.98
C VAL A 147 14.09 -11.35 7.75
N ASP A 148 13.45 -12.45 7.35
CA ASP A 148 13.84 -13.21 6.16
C ASP A 148 13.62 -12.41 4.87
N VAL A 149 12.50 -11.70 4.77
CA VAL A 149 12.22 -10.83 3.63
C VAL A 149 13.23 -9.68 3.56
N LEU A 150 13.56 -9.06 4.69
CA LEU A 150 14.57 -8.01 4.77
C LEU A 150 15.97 -8.51 4.39
N ARG A 151 16.34 -9.73 4.79
CA ARG A 151 17.60 -10.38 4.40
C ARG A 151 17.65 -10.67 2.90
N ALA A 152 16.56 -11.22 2.36
CA ALA A 152 16.45 -11.54 0.94
C ALA A 152 16.51 -10.30 0.04
N GLY A 153 15.96 -9.16 0.51
CA GLY A 153 16.03 -7.88 -0.18
C GLY A 153 17.41 -7.23 -0.23
N GLY A 154 18.39 -7.76 0.51
CA GLY A 154 19.70 -7.15 0.71
C GLY A 154 19.65 -6.09 1.82
N MET A 155 20.49 -6.23 2.84
CA MET A 155 20.53 -5.31 3.99
C MET A 155 21.23 -3.97 3.71
N THR A 156 21.61 -3.72 2.46
CA THR A 156 22.28 -2.49 2.04
C THR A 156 21.23 -1.48 1.62
N TRP A 157 20.64 -0.81 2.60
CA TRP A 157 19.69 0.26 2.37
C TRP A 157 20.44 1.56 2.15
N THR A 158 20.18 2.25 1.03
CA THR A 158 20.75 3.57 0.76
C THR A 158 19.71 4.65 1.01
N ASN A 159 20.10 5.74 1.65
CA ASN A 159 19.24 6.92 1.76
C ASN A 159 19.06 7.60 0.39
N ALA A 160 18.24 8.65 0.32
CA ALA A 160 17.99 9.38 -0.92
C ALA A 160 19.24 10.04 -1.54
N ILE A 161 20.34 10.14 -0.79
CA ILE A 161 21.64 10.71 -1.22
C ILE A 161 22.62 9.59 -1.63
N GLY A 162 22.23 8.31 -1.48
CA GLY A 162 23.05 7.15 -1.83
C GLY A 162 23.97 6.65 -0.70
N GLU A 163 23.84 7.18 0.53
CA GLU A 163 24.66 6.72 1.66
C GLU A 163 24.05 5.48 2.32
N GLU A 164 24.90 4.50 2.66
CA GLU A 164 24.48 3.28 3.34
C GLU A 164 23.96 3.56 4.75
N CYS A 165 22.75 3.09 5.03
CA CYS A 165 22.05 3.22 6.30
C CYS A 165 21.69 1.83 6.82
N PRO A 166 22.64 1.10 7.45
CA PRO A 166 22.42 -0.31 7.79
C PRO A 166 21.29 -0.55 8.79
N ARG A 167 20.89 0.47 9.57
CA ARG A 167 19.85 0.37 10.61
C ARG A 167 18.54 1.08 10.27
N CYS A 168 18.50 1.79 9.15
CA CYS A 168 17.34 2.58 8.77
C CYS A 168 16.97 2.31 7.33
N VAL A 169 15.68 2.16 7.06
CA VAL A 169 15.17 1.88 5.72
C VAL A 169 14.39 3.08 5.22
N PRO A 170 14.57 3.48 3.95
CA PRO A 170 13.70 4.49 3.37
C PRO A 170 12.24 4.03 3.32
N LEU A 171 11.33 4.91 3.71
CA LEU A 171 9.90 4.58 3.83
C LEU A 171 9.31 3.97 2.54
N TRP A 172 9.71 4.49 1.38
CA TRP A 172 9.26 4.00 0.07
C TRP A 172 9.73 2.59 -0.27
N GLN A 173 10.83 2.12 0.33
CA GLN A 173 11.32 0.76 0.14
C GLN A 173 10.64 -0.24 1.08
N LEU A 174 10.18 0.21 2.25
CA LEU A 174 9.39 -0.64 3.17
C LEU A 174 8.08 -1.13 2.54
N ARG A 175 7.50 -0.39 1.60
CA ARG A 175 6.35 -0.85 0.81
C ARG A 175 6.68 -2.16 0.08
N GLN A 176 7.84 -2.24 -0.56
CA GLN A 176 8.26 -3.43 -1.30
C GLN A 176 8.55 -4.60 -0.35
N VAL A 177 9.10 -4.32 0.84
CA VAL A 177 9.28 -5.34 1.89
C VAL A 177 7.93 -5.94 2.28
N LEU A 178 6.93 -5.10 2.59
CA LEU A 178 5.58 -5.56 2.96
C LEU A 178 4.89 -6.31 1.80
N LEU A 179 5.03 -5.85 0.56
CA LEU A 179 4.51 -6.55 -0.62
C LEU A 179 5.24 -7.87 -0.93
N SER A 180 6.50 -8.00 -0.51
CA SER A 180 7.29 -9.21 -0.71
C SER A 180 7.09 -10.24 0.41
N ALA A 181 6.47 -9.83 1.53
CA ALA A 181 6.12 -10.69 2.66
C ALA A 181 4.89 -11.54 2.33
N ARG A 182 5.08 -12.54 1.45
CA ARG A 182 4.00 -13.39 0.89
C ARG A 182 3.20 -14.15 1.94
N ALA A 183 3.77 -14.37 3.13
CA ALA A 183 3.06 -15.06 4.21
C ALA A 183 2.13 -14.12 5.00
N LEU A 184 2.13 -12.82 4.69
CA LEU A 184 1.24 -11.84 5.27
C LEU A 184 0.19 -11.46 4.23
N ALA A 185 -1.07 -11.77 4.51
CA ALA A 185 -2.24 -11.41 3.72
C ALA A 185 -2.65 -9.94 3.99
N LEU A 186 -1.70 -9.00 3.88
CA LEU A 186 -1.97 -7.58 4.10
C LEU A 186 -2.60 -6.93 2.87
N PRO A 187 -3.83 -6.41 2.96
CA PRO A 187 -4.41 -5.61 1.89
C PRO A 187 -3.55 -4.37 1.63
N ARG A 188 -3.51 -3.91 0.37
CA ARG A 188 -2.74 -2.70 0.01
C ARG A 188 -3.13 -1.47 0.84
N ILE A 189 -4.41 -1.35 1.20
CA ILE A 189 -4.90 -0.28 2.06
C ILE A 189 -4.28 -0.34 3.46
N VAL A 190 -4.12 -1.54 4.01
CA VAL A 190 -3.49 -1.78 5.31
C VAL A 190 -1.99 -1.48 5.26
N ILE A 191 -1.32 -1.89 4.18
CA ILE A 191 0.09 -1.53 3.94
C ILE A 191 0.25 -0.01 3.94
N ARG A 192 -0.63 0.72 3.27
CA ARG A 192 -0.58 2.19 3.24
C ARG A 192 -0.76 2.80 4.63
N ILE A 193 -1.75 2.32 5.37
CA ILE A 193 -2.01 2.75 6.75
C ILE A 193 -0.77 2.52 7.64
N LEU A 194 -0.14 1.35 7.52
CA LEU A 194 1.12 1.06 8.20
C LEU A 194 2.22 2.07 7.81
N LEU A 195 2.38 2.36 6.52
CA LEU A 195 3.39 3.32 6.05
C LEU A 195 3.15 4.75 6.57
N MET A 196 1.89 5.17 6.67
CA MET A 196 1.50 6.47 7.24
C MET A 196 1.83 6.56 8.73
N SER A 197 1.73 5.44 9.43
CA SER A 197 1.91 5.34 10.88
C SER A 197 3.37 5.38 11.33
N PHE A 198 4.33 5.03 10.45
CA PHE A 198 5.74 5.06 10.80
C PHE A 198 6.26 6.47 11.02
N ARG A 199 7.15 6.62 11.99
CA ARG A 199 7.89 7.86 12.20
C ARG A 199 9.12 7.86 11.31
N THR A 200 9.22 8.86 10.45
CA THR A 200 10.40 9.08 9.62
C THR A 200 11.25 10.21 10.18
N ASN A 201 12.57 10.12 10.02
CA ASN A 201 13.45 11.26 10.20
C ASN A 201 13.32 12.27 9.03
N LEU A 202 14.12 13.34 9.05
CA LEU A 202 14.14 14.37 8.00
C LEU A 202 14.54 13.85 6.61
N HIS A 203 15.10 12.64 6.54
CA HIS A 203 15.50 11.95 5.30
C HIS A 203 14.52 10.86 4.85
N GLY A 204 13.37 10.74 5.53
CA GLY A 204 12.36 9.76 5.14
C GLY A 204 12.77 8.34 5.54
N LEU A 205 13.75 8.20 6.44
CA LEU A 205 14.23 6.92 6.94
C LEU A 205 13.46 6.54 8.19
N VAL A 206 13.12 5.26 8.29
CA VAL A 206 12.48 4.61 9.43
C VAL A 206 13.50 3.70 10.10
N GLU A 207 13.59 3.74 11.43
CA GLU A 207 14.45 2.81 12.16
C GLU A 207 13.92 1.38 12.02
N MET A 208 14.80 0.42 11.72
CA MET A 208 14.37 -0.96 11.49
C MET A 208 13.72 -1.59 12.73
N THR A 209 14.23 -1.27 13.92
CA THR A 209 13.65 -1.68 15.20
C THR A 209 12.20 -1.21 15.32
N ASP A 210 11.94 0.06 14.99
CA ASP A 210 10.59 0.64 15.01
C ASP A 210 9.70 0.00 13.95
N PHE A 211 10.23 -0.22 12.74
CA PHE A 211 9.52 -0.90 11.67
C PHE A 211 9.08 -2.31 12.11
N LEU A 212 10.01 -3.12 12.62
CA LEU A 212 9.73 -4.49 13.06
C LEU A 212 8.76 -4.51 14.24
N THR A 213 9.00 -3.70 15.27
CA THR A 213 8.13 -3.62 16.46
C THR A 213 6.70 -3.26 16.07
N ASN A 214 6.53 -2.17 15.32
CA ASN A 214 5.21 -1.66 14.97
C ASN A 214 4.49 -2.59 13.99
N THR A 215 5.20 -3.15 12.99
CA THR A 215 4.58 -4.08 12.03
C THR A 215 4.17 -5.38 12.71
N VAL A 216 5.06 -6.00 13.49
CA VAL A 216 4.76 -7.25 14.21
C VAL A 216 3.58 -7.05 15.17
N SER A 217 3.59 -5.96 15.94
CA SER A 217 2.50 -5.66 16.88
C SER A 217 1.17 -5.46 16.14
N PHE A 218 1.20 -4.69 15.05
CA PHE A 218 0.00 -4.39 14.28
C PHE A 218 -0.59 -5.61 13.59
N VAL A 219 0.24 -6.42 12.92
CA VAL A 219 -0.21 -7.64 12.24
C VAL A 219 -0.78 -8.62 13.25
N SER A 220 -0.05 -8.89 14.35
CA SER A 220 -0.50 -9.82 15.38
C SER A 220 -1.83 -9.37 16.01
N TRP A 221 -2.00 -8.06 16.21
CA TRP A 221 -3.24 -7.48 16.73
C TRP A 221 -4.40 -7.59 15.73
N MET A 222 -4.17 -7.25 14.46
CA MET A 222 -5.18 -7.30 13.40
C MET A 222 -5.73 -8.70 13.17
N PHE A 223 -4.86 -9.71 13.26
CA PHE A 223 -5.21 -11.11 13.01
C PHE A 223 -5.48 -11.90 14.30
N ASP A 224 -5.63 -11.22 15.44
CA ASP A 224 -6.13 -11.83 16.66
C ASP A 224 -7.63 -12.14 16.53
N THR A 225 -7.92 -13.31 15.96
CA THR A 225 -9.28 -13.81 15.76
C THR A 225 -9.82 -14.55 16.98
N ALA A 226 -9.18 -14.47 18.16
CA ALA A 226 -9.74 -15.07 19.36
C ALA A 226 -11.12 -14.44 19.66
N PRO A 227 -12.08 -15.18 20.24
CA PRO A 227 -13.31 -14.56 20.73
C PRO A 227 -12.97 -13.47 21.75
N GLY A 228 -13.39 -12.22 21.50
CA GLY A 228 -12.99 -11.06 22.29
C GLY A 228 -11.61 -10.49 21.93
N GLY A 229 -11.03 -10.92 20.79
CA GLY A 229 -9.77 -10.41 20.27
C GLY A 229 -9.80 -8.89 20.14
N ALA A 230 -8.64 -8.28 20.34
CA ALA A 230 -8.55 -6.83 20.51
C ALA A 230 -9.00 -6.07 19.25
N PHE A 231 -8.69 -6.59 18.05
CA PHE A 231 -9.14 -5.99 16.79
C PHE A 231 -10.67 -6.06 16.62
N LEU A 232 -11.29 -7.22 16.79
CA LEU A 232 -12.74 -7.38 16.60
C LEU A 232 -13.53 -6.55 17.61
N THR A 233 -13.05 -6.48 18.85
CA THR A 233 -13.65 -5.65 19.89
C THR A 233 -13.58 -4.17 19.52
N GLU A 234 -12.44 -3.71 19.04
CA GLU A 234 -12.26 -2.31 18.66
C GLU A 234 -13.02 -1.96 17.37
N ALA A 235 -13.02 -2.85 16.38
CA ALA A 235 -13.82 -2.71 15.17
C ALA A 235 -15.31 -2.58 15.50
N ALA A 236 -15.83 -3.38 16.44
CA ALA A 236 -17.21 -3.27 16.90
C ALA A 236 -17.50 -1.93 17.60
N LYS A 237 -16.55 -1.38 18.38
CA LYS A 237 -16.69 -0.04 18.98
C LYS A 237 -16.73 1.05 17.91
N VAL A 238 -15.80 1.03 16.96
CA VAL A 238 -15.73 2.00 15.86
C VAL A 238 -17.01 1.94 15.01
N SER A 239 -17.51 0.74 14.69
CA SER A 239 -18.77 0.59 13.98
C SER A 239 -19.95 1.22 14.71
N ARG A 240 -20.04 1.07 16.03
CA ARG A 240 -21.10 1.72 16.84
C ARG A 240 -20.96 3.24 16.84
N ILE A 241 -19.75 3.77 17.03
CA ILE A 241 -19.50 5.21 17.00
C ILE A 241 -19.93 5.80 15.65
N LEU A 242 -19.61 5.12 14.54
CA LEU A 242 -20.01 5.56 13.20
C LEU A 242 -21.53 5.48 12.99
N GLU A 243 -22.20 4.46 13.52
CA GLU A 243 -23.66 4.35 13.50
C GLU A 243 -24.31 5.49 14.30
N ASP A 244 -23.76 5.82 15.47
CA ASP A 244 -24.23 6.91 16.32
C ASP A 244 -23.98 8.28 15.67
N GLU A 245 -22.80 8.51 15.09
CA GLU A 245 -22.48 9.73 14.34
C GLU A 245 -23.40 9.92 13.13
N LYS A 246 -23.69 8.84 12.41
CA LYS A 246 -24.65 8.87 11.30
C LYS A 246 -26.07 9.16 11.78
N ALA A 247 -26.52 8.52 12.85
CA ALA A 247 -27.83 8.79 13.43
C ALA A 247 -27.95 10.25 13.91
N ASN A 248 -26.89 10.79 14.52
CA ASN A 248 -26.83 12.18 14.95
C ASN A 248 -26.81 13.16 13.77
N ALA A 249 -26.09 12.83 12.69
CA ALA A 249 -26.08 13.64 11.47
C ALA A 249 -27.47 13.69 10.81
N GLU A 250 -28.14 12.54 10.68
CA GLU A 250 -29.51 12.45 10.15
C GLU A 250 -30.52 13.21 11.03
N ALA A 251 -30.38 13.14 12.36
CA ALA A 251 -31.21 13.91 13.29
C ALA A 251 -31.00 15.43 13.14
N ASN A 252 -29.74 15.87 13.00
CA ASN A 252 -29.41 17.27 12.78
C ASN A 252 -29.95 17.79 11.44
N GLU A 253 -29.91 16.98 10.37
CA GLU A 253 -30.49 17.34 9.08
C GLU A 253 -32.01 17.47 9.15
N LEU A 254 -32.70 16.58 9.87
CA LEU A 254 -34.13 16.66 10.11
C LEU A 254 -34.49 17.92 10.93
N ASP A 255 -33.72 18.23 11.96
CA ASP A 255 -33.91 19.44 12.76
C ASP A 255 -33.69 20.70 11.93
N MET A 256 -32.67 20.76 11.07
CA MET A 256 -32.46 21.89 10.17
C MET A 256 -33.56 22.02 9.11
N LEU A 257 -34.06 20.92 8.56
CA LEU A 257 -35.20 20.95 7.64
C LEU A 257 -36.48 21.42 8.35
N MET A 258 -36.71 20.98 9.58
CA MET A 258 -37.85 21.39 10.39
C MET A 258 -37.76 22.87 10.76
N GLN A 259 -36.59 23.35 11.18
CA GLN A 259 -36.35 24.77 11.44
C GLN A 259 -36.47 25.60 10.16
N SER A 260 -36.01 25.11 9.01
CA SER A 260 -36.16 25.79 7.73
C SER A 260 -37.62 25.84 7.27
N ALA A 261 -38.42 24.80 7.55
CA ALA A 261 -39.86 24.77 7.26
C ALA A 261 -40.66 25.71 8.18
N VAL A 262 -40.24 25.84 9.45
CA VAL A 262 -40.84 26.79 10.40
C VAL A 262 -40.44 28.23 10.05
N ALA A 263 -39.17 28.49 9.73
CA ALA A 263 -38.67 29.79 9.29
C ALA A 263 -39.28 30.23 7.93
N ALA A 264 -39.56 29.29 7.02
CA ALA A 264 -40.26 29.59 5.76
C ALA A 264 -41.72 30.07 5.96
N ASN A 265 -42.33 29.78 7.12
CA ASN A 265 -43.64 30.30 7.51
C ASN A 265 -43.58 31.63 8.28
N GLU A 266 -42.43 31.99 8.86
CA GLU A 266 -42.22 33.22 9.63
C GLU A 266 -41.28 34.20 8.91
N ASN A 267 -41.79 34.79 7.82
CA ASN A 267 -41.35 36.07 7.25
C ASN A 267 -39.90 36.26 6.71
N ARG A 268 -39.89 36.92 5.55
CA ARG A 268 -38.76 37.62 4.92
C ARG A 268 -38.19 38.70 5.85
N GLY A 269 -36.88 38.68 6.04
CA GLY A 269 -36.09 39.85 6.43
C GLY A 269 -35.18 39.60 7.62
N ASP A 270 -33.95 39.16 7.36
CA ASP A 270 -32.75 40.00 7.56
C ASP A 270 -31.49 39.21 7.18
N ASP A 271 -30.64 39.85 6.39
CA ASP A 271 -29.32 39.36 6.02
C ASP A 271 -28.37 39.49 7.21
N GLN A 272 -27.79 38.38 7.69
CA GLN A 272 -26.58 38.47 8.51
C GLN A 272 -25.64 37.26 8.35
N GLN A 273 -24.53 37.56 7.67
CA GLN A 273 -23.13 37.26 8.00
C GLN A 273 -22.78 35.81 8.35
N GLY A 274 -22.27 35.12 7.32
CA GLY A 274 -21.57 33.85 7.45
C GLY A 274 -20.33 33.95 8.33
N ALA A 275 -20.35 33.19 9.42
CA ALA A 275 -19.17 32.85 10.20
C ALA A 275 -18.22 32.04 9.30
N GLY A 276 -16.98 32.51 9.21
CA GLY A 276 -15.90 31.80 8.50
C GLY A 276 -15.65 30.44 9.13
N HIS A 277 -16.30 29.41 8.59
CA HIS A 277 -15.78 28.06 8.65
C HIS A 277 -14.39 28.12 8.02
N GLN A 278 -13.36 27.80 8.80
CA GLN A 278 -12.09 27.35 8.24
C GLN A 278 -12.44 26.17 7.34
N GLY A 279 -12.57 26.46 6.04
CA GLY A 279 -13.08 25.52 5.07
C GLY A 279 -12.19 24.30 5.09
N VAL A 280 -12.77 23.15 5.42
CA VAL A 280 -12.19 21.86 5.11
C VAL A 280 -11.76 21.94 3.65
N VAL A 281 -10.45 21.92 3.41
CA VAL A 281 -9.91 22.08 2.05
C VAL A 281 -10.44 20.91 1.25
N ASP A 282 -11.16 21.22 0.18
CA ASP A 282 -11.71 20.23 -0.72
C ASP A 282 -10.58 19.49 -1.44
N ARG A 283 -10.89 18.29 -1.93
CA ARG A 283 -9.91 17.45 -2.63
C ARG A 283 -9.17 18.21 -3.74
N GLU A 284 -9.90 18.96 -4.58
CA GLU A 284 -9.29 19.72 -5.67
C GLU A 284 -8.40 20.85 -5.17
N GLY A 285 -8.80 21.55 -4.11
CA GLY A 285 -7.99 22.56 -3.45
C GLY A 285 -6.69 21.98 -2.92
N CYS A 286 -6.75 20.80 -2.29
CA CYS A 286 -5.58 20.09 -1.79
C CYS A 286 -4.61 19.73 -2.92
N GLU A 287 -5.11 19.12 -3.99
CA GLU A 287 -4.30 18.77 -5.17
C GLU A 287 -3.63 20.00 -5.78
N LYS A 288 -4.38 21.10 -5.99
CA LYS A 288 -3.87 22.36 -6.56
C LYS A 288 -2.76 22.96 -5.69
N GLN A 289 -2.95 22.99 -4.37
CA GLN A 289 -1.96 23.52 -3.43
C GLN A 289 -0.67 22.67 -3.40
N LEU A 290 -0.79 21.34 -3.34
CA LEU A 290 0.37 20.45 -3.38
C LEU A 290 1.14 20.55 -4.70
N VAL A 291 0.43 20.62 -5.84
CA VAL A 291 1.06 20.83 -7.15
C VAL A 291 1.77 22.18 -7.19
N GLN A 292 1.15 23.25 -6.68
CA GLN A 292 1.78 24.58 -6.63
C GLN A 292 3.02 24.59 -5.72
N LEU A 293 2.96 23.94 -4.55
CA LEU A 293 4.09 23.81 -3.63
C LEU A 293 5.26 23.10 -4.31
N VAL A 294 5.00 21.95 -4.92
CA VAL A 294 6.04 21.17 -5.60
C VAL A 294 6.60 21.91 -6.81
N THR A 295 5.73 22.57 -7.59
CA THR A 295 6.13 23.40 -8.73
C THR A 295 7.05 24.55 -8.29
N SER A 296 6.67 25.29 -7.26
CA SER A 296 7.41 26.48 -6.80
C SER A 296 8.74 26.12 -6.12
N HIS A 297 8.81 25.00 -5.41
CA HIS A 297 10.06 24.56 -4.79
C HIS A 297 10.97 23.82 -5.76
N ILE A 298 10.44 22.88 -6.53
CA ILE A 298 11.29 21.97 -7.30
C ILE A 298 11.58 22.52 -8.70
N TRP A 299 10.60 23.09 -9.41
CA TRP A 299 10.86 23.51 -10.81
C TRP A 299 11.68 24.78 -10.90
N ASN A 300 11.71 25.60 -9.84
CA ASN A 300 12.62 26.73 -9.76
C ASN A 300 14.09 26.30 -9.63
N GLU A 301 14.36 25.12 -9.04
CA GLU A 301 15.72 24.61 -8.81
C GLU A 301 16.16 23.54 -9.84
N HIS A 302 15.23 22.73 -10.37
CA HIS A 302 15.53 21.53 -11.16
C HIS A 302 14.81 21.43 -12.51
N GLY A 303 13.98 22.43 -12.87
CA GLY A 303 13.21 22.43 -14.11
C GLY A 303 12.02 21.47 -14.10
N ARG A 304 11.28 21.43 -15.21
CA ARG A 304 10.11 20.56 -15.37
C ARG A 304 10.55 19.14 -15.71
N GLY A 305 10.26 18.18 -14.85
CA GLY A 305 10.55 16.77 -15.10
C GLY A 305 10.38 15.88 -13.86
N PRO A 306 10.74 14.59 -13.96
CA PRO A 306 10.84 13.71 -12.82
C PRO A 306 11.89 14.20 -11.83
N VAL A 307 11.61 14.07 -10.55
CA VAL A 307 12.45 14.58 -9.46
C VAL A 307 12.84 13.42 -8.55
N ASP A 308 13.96 13.51 -7.85
CA ASP A 308 14.27 12.51 -6.83
C ASP A 308 13.40 12.66 -5.58
N VAL A 309 13.39 11.62 -4.75
CA VAL A 309 12.61 11.57 -3.52
C VAL A 309 13.01 12.64 -2.52
N TRP A 310 14.30 12.99 -2.46
CA TRP A 310 14.78 13.97 -1.51
C TRP A 310 14.17 15.34 -1.77
N HIS A 311 14.16 15.79 -3.03
CA HIS A 311 13.54 17.05 -3.42
C HIS A 311 12.03 17.02 -3.25
N PHE A 312 11.37 15.91 -3.60
CA PHE A 312 9.93 15.76 -3.40
C PHE A 312 9.55 15.81 -1.91
N GLN A 313 10.22 15.03 -1.07
CA GLN A 313 10.03 15.02 0.37
C GLN A 313 10.23 16.40 0.98
N ARG A 314 11.33 17.07 0.60
CA ARG A 314 11.63 18.41 1.12
C ARG A 314 10.56 19.42 0.74
N ALA A 315 9.97 19.31 -0.45
CA ALA A 315 8.90 20.21 -0.89
C ALA A 315 7.61 20.00 -0.09
N ILE A 316 7.19 18.75 0.12
CA ILE A 316 5.90 18.44 0.77
C ILE A 316 5.97 18.47 2.30
N MET A 317 7.10 18.07 2.90
CA MET A 317 7.22 17.95 4.37
C MET A 317 7.61 19.26 5.06
N ARG A 318 8.13 20.26 4.34
CA ARG A 318 8.49 21.56 4.94
C ARG A 318 7.31 22.50 5.11
N HIS A 319 6.24 22.26 4.36
CA HIS A 319 5.09 23.15 4.30
C HIS A 319 3.82 22.39 4.69
N THR A 320 3.89 21.67 5.81
CA THR A 320 2.76 20.89 6.35
C THR A 320 1.52 21.74 6.54
N ASP A 321 1.71 22.98 6.98
CA ASP A 321 0.62 23.94 7.22
C ASP A 321 -0.04 24.42 5.91
N SER A 322 0.69 24.31 4.79
CA SER A 322 0.23 24.68 3.45
C SER A 322 -0.15 23.46 2.59
N ALA A 323 -0.07 22.24 3.14
CA ALA A 323 -0.25 20.99 2.39
C ALA A 323 -1.72 20.63 2.12
N GLY A 324 -2.60 21.63 2.01
CA GLY A 324 -3.98 21.43 1.58
C GLY A 324 -4.81 20.54 2.50
N GLY A 325 -4.55 20.55 3.80
CA GLY A 325 -5.31 19.76 4.77
C GLY A 325 -4.91 18.29 4.87
N LEU A 326 -3.77 17.89 4.27
CA LEU A 326 -3.16 16.59 4.58
C LEU A 326 -2.38 16.64 5.89
N THR A 327 -2.57 15.63 6.74
CA THR A 327 -1.76 15.49 7.97
C THR A 327 -0.35 14.98 7.65
N ILE A 328 0.56 15.08 8.61
CA ILE A 328 1.93 14.56 8.47
C ILE A 328 1.92 13.05 8.18
N ALA A 329 0.98 12.29 8.77
CA ALA A 329 0.85 10.86 8.52
C ALA A 329 0.47 10.59 7.05
N GLU A 330 -0.43 11.40 6.47
CA GLU A 330 -0.84 11.29 5.07
C GLU A 330 0.30 11.62 4.12
N LEU A 331 1.07 12.67 4.43
CA LEU A 331 2.26 13.02 3.66
C LEU A 331 3.32 11.91 3.70
N ARG A 332 3.48 11.21 4.84
CA ARG A 332 4.32 10.00 4.90
C ARG A 332 3.75 8.87 4.04
N GLY A 333 2.44 8.66 4.07
CA GLY A 333 1.78 7.74 3.14
C GLY A 333 2.12 8.04 1.69
N LEU A 334 2.07 9.33 1.31
CA LEU A 334 2.36 9.79 -0.04
C LEU A 334 3.81 9.49 -0.43
N LEU A 335 4.75 9.63 0.53
CA LEU A 335 6.15 9.22 0.35
C LEU A 335 6.31 7.69 0.26
N GLY A 336 5.52 6.93 1.01
CA GLY A 336 5.55 5.47 1.00
C GLY A 336 5.15 4.86 -0.35
N GLU A 337 4.35 5.57 -1.15
CA GLU A 337 3.91 5.12 -2.48
C GLU A 337 4.84 5.54 -3.63
N VAL A 338 5.97 6.20 -3.33
CA VAL A 338 6.96 6.56 -4.35
C VAL A 338 7.42 5.32 -5.12
N PRO A 339 7.47 5.38 -6.46
CA PRO A 339 8.00 4.28 -7.25
C PRO A 339 9.50 4.07 -6.97
N PHE A 340 9.85 2.84 -6.62
CA PHE A 340 11.22 2.39 -6.45
C PHE A 340 11.57 1.37 -7.53
N ASP A 341 12.58 1.68 -8.35
CA ASP A 341 13.11 0.73 -9.31
C ASP A 341 14.30 -0.02 -8.69
N PRO A 342 14.15 -1.32 -8.36
CA PRO A 342 15.22 -2.10 -7.75
C PRO A 342 16.40 -2.33 -8.70
N ARG A 343 16.22 -2.20 -10.02
CA ARG A 343 17.31 -2.42 -11.00
C ARG A 343 18.25 -1.24 -11.07
N THR A 344 17.71 -0.03 -11.04
CA THR A 344 18.51 1.20 -11.12
C THR A 344 18.85 1.77 -9.76
N ASN A 345 18.22 1.25 -8.68
CA ASN A 345 18.27 1.83 -7.33
C ASN A 345 17.93 3.32 -7.33
N LYS A 346 17.04 3.73 -8.24
CA LYS A 346 16.60 5.13 -8.40
C LYS A 346 15.12 5.24 -8.10
N THR A 347 14.79 6.40 -7.56
CA THR A 347 13.43 6.83 -7.31
C THR A 347 13.22 8.14 -8.05
N LEU A 348 12.59 8.06 -9.23
CA LEU A 348 12.22 9.22 -10.01
C LEU A 348 10.71 9.38 -9.94
N ILE A 349 10.27 10.53 -9.45
CA ILE A 349 8.87 10.84 -9.20
C ILE A 349 8.42 11.87 -10.24
N PRO A 350 7.43 11.55 -11.10
CA PRO A 350 6.67 12.57 -11.81
C PRO A 350 5.68 13.22 -10.82
N PRO A 351 5.97 14.41 -10.26
CA PRO A 351 5.32 14.82 -9.01
C PRO A 351 3.83 15.13 -9.17
N ILE A 352 3.44 15.71 -10.31
CA ILE A 352 2.03 16.02 -10.59
C ILE A 352 1.22 14.73 -10.68
N ASP A 353 1.72 13.75 -11.43
CA ASP A 353 1.02 12.48 -11.63
C ASP A 353 0.94 11.69 -10.32
N HIS A 354 2.01 11.73 -9.53
CA HIS A 354 2.04 11.13 -8.20
C HIS A 354 0.99 11.73 -7.26
N ILE A 355 0.91 13.08 -7.20
CA ILE A 355 -0.09 13.77 -6.38
C ILE A 355 -1.51 13.42 -6.87
N ARG A 356 -1.77 13.52 -8.17
CA ARG A 356 -3.09 13.24 -8.77
C ARG A 356 -3.53 11.79 -8.60
N ALA A 357 -2.59 10.85 -8.55
CA ALA A 357 -2.91 9.44 -8.34
C ALA A 357 -3.31 9.16 -6.88
N TRP A 358 -2.65 9.78 -5.90
CA TRP A 358 -2.76 9.38 -4.50
C TRP A 358 -3.64 10.27 -3.64
N VAL A 359 -3.69 11.58 -3.88
CA VAL A 359 -4.57 12.49 -3.11
C VAL A 359 -6.04 12.09 -3.16
N PRO A 360 -6.63 11.71 -4.32
CA PRO A 360 -8.02 11.24 -4.37
C PRO A 360 -8.28 10.06 -3.43
N LEU A 361 -7.32 9.14 -3.35
CA LEU A 361 -7.44 7.95 -2.53
C LEU A 361 -7.39 8.29 -1.03
N TYR A 362 -6.60 9.29 -0.62
CA TYR A 362 -6.61 9.75 0.77
C TYR A 362 -7.94 10.38 1.16
N PHE A 363 -8.55 11.18 0.29
CA PHE A 363 -9.88 11.74 0.55
C PHE A 363 -10.96 10.65 0.58
N GLN A 364 -10.91 9.68 -0.34
CA GLN A 364 -11.80 8.50 -0.25
C GLN A 364 -11.62 7.71 1.04
N MET A 365 -10.39 7.61 1.56
CA MET A 365 -10.12 6.97 2.85
C MET A 365 -10.66 7.80 4.03
N LYS A 366 -10.59 9.15 3.96
CA LYS A 366 -11.24 10.05 4.94
C LYS A 366 -12.75 9.83 4.95
N ASP A 367 -13.36 9.87 3.77
CA ASP A 367 -14.80 9.80 3.59
C ASP A 367 -15.35 8.43 4.00
N ALA A 368 -14.59 7.36 3.79
CA ALA A 368 -14.99 6.02 4.19
C ALA A 368 -15.12 5.87 5.71
N GLY A 369 -14.45 6.71 6.52
CA GLY A 369 -14.53 6.77 7.99
C GLY A 369 -13.99 5.54 8.73
N VAL A 370 -13.98 4.38 8.07
CA VAL A 370 -13.64 3.09 8.62
C VAL A 370 -12.13 3.02 8.75
N PHE A 371 -11.68 2.93 10.00
CA PHE A 371 -10.29 2.78 10.44
C PHE A 371 -9.41 4.02 10.29
N TYR A 372 -9.57 4.83 9.24
CA TYR A 372 -8.63 5.87 8.85
C TYR A 372 -8.39 6.99 9.89
N GLN A 373 -9.44 7.50 10.54
CA GLN A 373 -9.34 8.64 11.48
C GLN A 373 -8.44 8.35 12.70
N PRO A 374 -8.64 7.25 13.46
CA PRO A 374 -7.72 6.85 14.53
C PRO A 374 -6.26 6.66 14.08
N PHE A 375 -6.01 6.20 12.84
CA PHE A 375 -4.65 6.09 12.30
C PHE A 375 -4.01 7.45 12.04
N LEU A 376 -4.78 8.43 11.54
CA LEU A 376 -4.29 9.76 11.20
C LEU A 376 -3.86 10.59 12.40
N LEU A 377 -4.54 10.42 13.54
CA LEU A 377 -4.20 11.11 14.79
C LEU A 377 -2.91 10.56 15.42
N GLY A 378 -2.33 9.49 14.85
CA GLY A 378 -1.17 8.82 15.43
C GLY A 378 -1.50 8.08 16.74
N GLU A 379 -2.79 7.98 17.07
CA GLU A 379 -3.31 7.41 18.30
C GLU A 379 -3.45 5.89 18.26
N LEU A 380 -3.33 5.29 17.08
CA LEU A 380 -3.61 3.87 16.95
C LEU A 380 -2.55 2.96 17.60
N PHE A 381 -1.27 3.36 17.60
CA PHE A 381 -0.23 2.63 18.33
C PHE A 381 -0.26 2.75 19.86
N PRO A 382 -0.77 3.84 20.47
CA PRO A 382 -0.98 3.84 21.91
C PRO A 382 -1.87 2.69 22.40
N TYR A 383 -2.90 2.32 21.63
CA TYR A 383 -3.84 1.27 22.03
C TYR A 383 -3.41 -0.14 21.63
N ILE A 384 -2.57 -0.29 20.60
CA ILE A 384 -2.00 -1.58 20.22
C ILE A 384 -0.87 -1.94 21.19
N PRO A 385 -0.96 -3.06 21.93
CA PRO A 385 0.13 -3.52 22.76
C PRO A 385 1.38 -3.77 21.92
N LYS A 386 2.47 -3.09 22.27
CA LYS A 386 3.75 -3.29 21.57
C LYS A 386 4.36 -4.62 21.98
N VAL A 387 4.61 -5.47 20.99
CA VAL A 387 5.38 -6.70 21.15
C VAL A 387 6.82 -6.33 21.48
N ASP A 388 7.33 -6.89 22.58
CA ASP A 388 8.76 -6.79 22.87
C ASP A 388 9.55 -7.66 21.90
N ILE A 389 10.23 -7.02 20.96
CA ILE A 389 11.04 -7.72 19.96
C ILE A 389 12.45 -8.05 20.46
N ALA A 390 12.88 -7.56 21.62
CA ALA A 390 14.22 -7.86 22.15
C ALA A 390 14.50 -9.37 22.29
N PRO A 391 13.60 -10.20 22.88
CA PRO A 391 13.82 -11.64 22.93
C PRO A 391 13.76 -12.30 21.54
N LEU A 392 12.96 -11.76 20.62
CA LEU A 392 12.84 -12.26 19.25
C LEU A 392 14.10 -11.98 18.44
N ASP A 393 14.67 -10.78 18.57
CA ASP A 393 15.94 -10.39 17.96
C ASP A 393 17.11 -11.15 18.59
N GLN A 394 17.08 -11.47 19.88
CA GLN A 394 18.08 -12.35 20.47
C GLN A 394 18.04 -13.77 19.87
N ALA A 395 16.84 -14.30 19.64
CA ALA A 395 16.65 -15.64 19.09
C ALA A 395 16.88 -15.70 17.57
N TYR A 396 16.55 -14.63 16.85
CA TYR A 396 16.61 -14.54 15.39
C TYR A 396 17.12 -13.16 14.93
N PRO A 397 18.40 -12.84 15.18
CA PRO A 397 18.92 -11.48 15.09
C PRO A 397 18.86 -10.96 13.68
N LEU A 398 18.28 -9.79 13.47
CA LEU A 398 18.22 -9.19 12.14
C LEU A 398 19.60 -9.18 11.48
N PHE A 399 20.61 -8.67 12.20
CA PHE A 399 22.00 -8.68 11.74
C PHE A 399 22.78 -9.85 12.36
N PRO A 400 23.42 -10.70 11.56
CA PRO A 400 24.32 -11.72 12.09
C PRO A 400 25.36 -11.11 13.04
N PRO A 401 25.80 -11.84 14.09
CA PRO A 401 26.77 -11.32 15.05
C PRO A 401 28.09 -10.88 14.40
N GLU A 402 28.45 -11.49 13.27
CA GLU A 402 29.65 -11.18 12.49
C GLU A 402 29.62 -9.76 11.88
N THR A 403 28.46 -9.31 11.39
CA THR A 403 28.31 -7.95 10.83
C THR A 403 28.20 -6.88 11.92
N SER A 404 27.63 -7.24 13.06
CA SER A 404 27.52 -6.35 14.23
C SER A 404 28.88 -5.99 14.86
N ALA A 405 29.85 -6.90 14.81
CA ALA A 405 31.20 -6.66 15.35
C ALA A 405 32.04 -5.69 14.49
N ALA A 406 31.82 -5.68 13.17
CA ALA A 406 32.54 -4.80 12.24
C ALA A 406 32.13 -3.32 12.41
N SER A 407 30.84 -3.05 12.62
CA SER A 407 30.32 -1.69 12.80
C SER A 407 30.87 -1.01 14.07
N ARG A 408 31.02 -1.74 15.19
CA ARG A 408 31.55 -1.20 16.45
C ARG A 408 33.02 -0.75 16.37
N ARG A 409 33.80 -1.22 15.38
CA ARG A 409 35.20 -0.80 15.20
C ARG A 409 35.38 0.48 14.38
N SER A 410 34.38 0.88 13.59
CA SER A 410 34.49 2.03 12.69
C SER A 410 34.36 3.38 13.41
N THR A 411 33.47 3.50 14.40
CA THR A 411 33.19 4.78 15.08
C THR A 411 34.20 5.19 16.15
N ARG A 412 35.15 4.33 16.53
CA ARG A 412 36.12 4.63 17.60
C ARG A 412 37.48 5.15 17.13
N ARG A 413 37.72 5.25 15.81
CA ARG A 413 38.95 5.80 15.23
C ARG A 413 38.65 7.06 14.42
N LYS A 414 38.61 8.22 15.08
CA LYS A 414 39.08 9.57 14.61
C LYS A 414 38.30 10.71 15.30
N SER A 415 38.64 11.02 16.55
CA SER A 415 38.41 12.35 17.13
C SER A 415 39.38 12.60 18.30
N SER A 416 40.67 12.48 17.99
CA SER A 416 41.76 12.91 18.88
C SER A 416 42.78 13.69 18.03
N LEU A 417 42.35 14.81 17.46
CA LEU A 417 43.25 15.85 17.00
C LEU A 417 42.86 17.15 17.68
N ARG A 418 43.58 17.40 18.79
CA ARG A 418 43.65 18.68 19.49
C ARG A 418 44.04 19.77 18.50
N LEU A 419 43.12 20.68 18.18
CA LEU A 419 43.46 21.96 17.57
C LEU A 419 43.52 23.03 18.67
N LYS A 420 44.71 23.20 19.24
CA LYS A 420 45.10 24.42 19.94
C LYS A 420 45.44 25.48 18.90
N ARG A 421 44.70 26.59 18.81
CA ARG A 421 45.15 27.90 18.30
C ARG A 421 44.12 28.95 18.75
N ARG A 422 44.43 29.64 19.85
CA ARG A 422 45.00 31.00 19.93
C ARG A 422 44.00 32.09 19.52
N ILE A 423 43.43 32.67 20.57
CA ILE A 423 42.76 33.96 20.63
C ILE A 423 43.77 35.04 20.21
N SER A 424 43.43 35.86 19.22
CA SER A 424 43.97 37.20 19.06
C SER A 424 42.85 38.13 18.61
N VAL A 425 42.54 39.04 19.52
CA VAL A 425 41.72 40.23 19.36
C VAL A 425 42.35 41.11 18.28
N ALA A 426 41.57 41.48 17.27
CA ALA A 426 41.84 42.65 16.42
C ALA A 426 40.52 43.15 15.84
N ASP A 427 40.04 44.16 16.54
CA ASP A 427 39.16 45.25 16.15
C ASP A 427 39.34 45.70 14.69
N SER A 428 38.25 45.70 13.92
CA SER A 428 38.01 46.72 12.88
C SER A 428 36.59 46.61 12.32
N ASP A 429 35.80 47.64 12.63
CA ASP A 429 34.62 48.12 11.94
C ASP A 429 34.54 47.76 10.44
N ARG A 430 33.40 47.19 10.03
CA ARG A 430 32.58 47.75 8.94
C ARG A 430 31.21 47.10 8.88
N SER A 431 30.22 47.95 9.12
CA SER A 431 28.79 47.81 8.86
C SER A 431 28.47 47.34 7.44
N HIS A 432 27.68 46.29 7.30
CA HIS A 432 26.44 46.29 6.49
C HIS A 432 25.53 45.17 6.98
N GLY A 433 24.32 45.56 7.38
CA GLY A 433 23.34 44.69 8.02
C GLY A 433 22.69 43.70 7.05
N ASN A 434 22.43 42.50 7.58
CA ASN A 434 21.44 41.60 7.04
C ASN A 434 20.78 40.87 8.23
N PRO A 435 19.57 41.26 8.67
CA PRO A 435 18.86 40.57 9.75
C PRO A 435 17.94 39.52 9.12
N GLY A 436 18.23 38.23 9.30
CA GLY A 436 17.30 37.22 8.79
C GLY A 436 17.83 35.80 8.69
N ARG A 437 18.36 35.24 9.78
CA ARG A 437 18.38 33.78 9.96
C ARG A 437 18.20 33.44 11.44
N PRO A 438 17.04 32.91 11.86
CA PRO A 438 16.95 32.23 13.14
C PRO A 438 17.51 30.80 13.02
N ASP A 439 18.31 30.42 14.00
CA ASP A 439 18.88 29.07 14.18
C ASP A 439 17.78 28.00 14.29
N MET A 440 17.76 27.07 13.33
CA MET A 440 16.74 26.03 13.14
C MET A 440 16.84 24.82 14.11
N LEU A 441 17.81 24.77 15.03
CA LEU A 441 17.97 23.62 15.92
C LEU A 441 17.10 23.68 17.20
N VAL A 442 16.52 24.84 17.53
CA VAL A 442 15.85 25.04 18.82
C VAL A 442 14.36 24.67 18.81
N TRP A 443 13.69 24.73 17.64
CA TRP A 443 12.24 24.52 17.57
C TRP A 443 11.81 23.05 17.68
N TRP A 444 12.60 22.10 17.20
CA TRP A 444 12.19 20.68 17.19
C TRP A 444 12.33 20.00 18.56
N HIS A 445 13.26 20.45 19.41
CA HIS A 445 13.38 19.95 20.79
C HIS A 445 12.27 20.45 21.73
N ALA A 446 11.65 21.59 21.42
CA ALA A 446 10.55 22.13 22.24
C ALA A 446 9.26 21.32 22.07
N SER A 447 8.95 20.86 20.85
CA SER A 447 7.75 20.06 20.58
C SER A 447 7.84 18.63 21.15
N SER A 448 9.06 18.06 21.23
CA SER A 448 9.26 16.72 21.78
C SER A 448 9.30 16.66 23.33
N ARG A 449 9.33 17.81 24.03
CA ARG A 449 9.23 17.87 25.50
C ARG A 449 7.84 18.28 26.02
N ALA A 450 7.00 18.89 25.18
CA ALA A 450 5.65 19.30 25.58
C ALA A 450 4.67 18.12 25.76
N SER A 451 4.99 16.93 25.25
CA SER A 451 4.13 15.73 25.35
C SER A 451 4.32 14.90 26.63
N GLN A 452 5.04 15.41 27.63
CA GLN A 452 5.28 14.72 28.91
C GLN A 452 5.04 15.63 30.12
N SER A 453 3.96 16.42 30.15
CA SER A 453 3.29 16.87 31.38
C SER A 453 2.09 17.76 31.05
N GLU A 454 1.01 17.19 30.51
CA GLU A 454 -0.30 17.81 30.68
C GLU A 454 -1.04 16.99 31.73
N ALA A 455 -1.16 17.59 32.91
CA ALA A 455 -1.98 17.06 33.99
C ALA A 455 -3.43 16.98 33.48
N VAL A 456 -4.02 15.79 33.59
CA VAL A 456 -5.44 15.57 33.29
C VAL A 456 -6.28 16.59 34.08
N PRO A 457 -7.14 17.38 33.42
CA PRO A 457 -8.03 18.33 34.10
C PRO A 457 -8.87 17.60 35.15
N ALA A 458 -9.00 18.19 36.35
CA ALA A 458 -9.71 17.57 37.47
C ALA A 458 -11.16 17.16 37.14
N GLU A 459 -11.80 17.83 36.18
CA GLU A 459 -13.15 17.51 35.69
C GLU A 459 -13.24 16.18 34.94
N VAL A 460 -12.16 15.73 34.28
CA VAL A 460 -12.14 14.43 33.57
C VAL A 460 -12.01 13.27 34.57
N ARG A 461 -11.37 13.51 35.72
CA ARG A 461 -11.23 12.53 36.79
C ARG A 461 -12.55 12.24 37.50
N GLU A 462 -13.41 13.25 37.65
CA GLU A 462 -14.72 13.10 38.30
C GLU A 462 -15.75 12.36 37.42
N LEU A 463 -15.56 12.37 36.09
CA LEU A 463 -16.39 11.59 35.15
C LEU A 463 -15.94 10.12 35.05
N GLN A 464 -14.66 9.82 35.27
CA GLN A 464 -14.16 8.44 35.33
C GLN A 464 -14.61 7.71 36.61
N GLU A 465 -14.61 8.37 37.77
CA GLU A 465 -15.08 7.73 39.02
C GLU A 465 -16.60 7.48 39.03
N LYS A 466 -17.41 8.25 38.27
CA LYS A 466 -18.86 8.01 38.17
C LYS A 466 -19.26 6.84 37.27
N HIS A 467 -18.35 6.36 36.43
CA HIS A 467 -18.62 5.26 35.49
C HIS A 467 -18.17 3.88 35.99
N GLU A 468 -17.42 3.81 37.08
CA GLU A 468 -16.97 2.54 37.68
C GLU A 468 -17.94 1.99 38.75
N ASP A 469 -18.95 2.78 39.17
CA ASP A 469 -19.97 2.39 40.15
C ASP A 469 -21.36 2.06 39.55
N LEU A 470 -21.43 1.82 38.23
CA LEU A 470 -22.58 1.25 37.51
C LEU A 470 -22.16 -0.01 36.76
#